data_AF-A0A494YS95-F1
#
_entry.id   AF-A0A494YS95-F1
#
_cell.length_a   1.000
_cell.length_b   1.000
_cell.length_c   1.000
_cell.angle_alpha   90.00
_cell.angle_beta   90.00
_cell.angle_gamma   90.00
#
_symmetry.space_group_name_H-M   'P 1'
#
loop_
_entity.id
_entity.type
_entity.pdbx_description
1 polymer ?
#
loop_
_entity_poly.entity_id
_entity_poly.type
_entity_poly.pdbx_seq_one_letter_code
_entity_poly.pdbx_strand_id
1 'polypeptide(L)'
;MLEFINGCEGKIVFSHNEYGYQEVLEDFMNAEWIYILTYSLPKNNQNELFERLKSAIGEVRFYSGIPSYNYNSDKSPVKKS
;
A
#
# COMPACT_ATOMS: atom_id res chain seq x y z
N MET A 1 -4.63 16.89 6.31
CA MET A 1 -6.10 16.98 6.37
C MET A 1 -6.61 15.57 6.14
N LEU A 2 -7.22 14.94 7.15
CA LEU A 2 -7.76 13.59 7.06
C LEU A 2 -9.24 13.70 6.68
N GLU A 3 -9.63 13.19 5.52
CA GLU A 3 -11.03 13.12 5.10
C GLU A 3 -11.61 11.75 5.52
N PHE A 4 -12.67 11.78 6.32
CA PHE A 4 -13.42 10.59 6.72
C PHE A 4 -14.43 10.22 5.64
N ILE A 5 -14.30 9.02 5.07
CA ILE A 5 -15.33 8.43 4.19
C ILE A 5 -16.26 7.61 5.09
N ASN A 6 -17.50 8.09 5.27
CA ASN A 6 -18.53 7.43 6.08
C ASN A 6 -18.86 6.03 5.53
N GLY A 7 -18.69 4.99 6.35
CA GLY A 7 -19.16 3.62 6.04
C GLY A 7 -18.25 2.50 6.52
N CYS A 8 -16.97 2.80 6.77
CA CYS A 8 -16.06 1.90 7.49
C CYS A 8 -15.70 2.57 8.82
N GLU A 9 -15.73 1.84 9.94
CA GLU A 9 -14.99 2.22 11.15
C GLU A 9 -13.48 2.06 10.90
N GLY A 10 -12.99 2.66 9.82
CA GLY A 10 -11.64 2.51 9.30
C GLY A 10 -10.96 3.86 9.26
N LYS A 11 -9.70 3.88 9.70
CA LYS A 11 -8.84 5.05 9.55
C LYS A 11 -8.23 5.01 8.15
N ILE A 12 -8.36 6.10 7.40
CA ILE A 12 -7.64 6.28 6.14
C ILE A 12 -6.38 7.09 6.43
N VAL A 13 -5.23 6.53 6.07
CA VAL A 13 -3.91 7.12 6.32
C VAL A 13 -3.26 7.42 4.98
N PHE A 14 -2.81 8.67 4.80
CA PHE A 14 -2.06 9.10 3.64
C PHE A 14 -0.65 9.48 4.07
N SER A 15 0.36 8.93 3.41
CA SER A 15 1.77 9.26 3.61
C SER A 15 2.41 9.68 2.29
N HIS A 16 3.48 10.47 2.34
CA HIS A 16 4.27 10.85 1.18
C HIS A 16 5.73 10.44 1.42
N ASN A 17 6.33 9.73 0.45
CA ASN A 17 7.70 9.18 0.52
C ASN A 17 7.96 8.25 1.72
N GLU A 18 6.91 7.72 2.34
CA GLU A 18 6.99 6.84 3.50
C GLU A 18 6.01 5.67 3.36
N TYR A 19 6.29 4.58 4.07
CA TYR A 19 5.42 3.41 4.13
C TYR A 19 4.14 3.72 4.94
N GLY A 20 3.00 3.82 4.26
CA GLY A 20 1.71 4.16 4.89
C GLY A 20 1.07 3.06 5.75
N TYR A 21 1.76 1.93 5.96
CA TYR A 21 1.23 0.78 6.72
C TYR A 21 1.60 0.80 8.21
N GLN A 22 2.41 1.75 8.66
CA GLN A 22 2.93 1.78 10.04
C GLN A 22 1.81 1.82 11.09
N GLU A 23 0.75 2.59 10.83
CA GLU A 23 -0.34 2.78 11.79
C GLU A 23 -1.24 1.56 11.98
N VAL A 24 -1.14 0.55 11.10
CA VAL A 24 -1.98 -0.66 11.14
C VAL A 24 -1.19 -1.91 11.52
N LEU A 25 0.12 -1.79 11.77
CA LEU A 25 0.97 -2.96 12.09
C LEU A 25 0.54 -3.66 13.39
N GLU A 26 0.02 -2.93 14.36
CA GLU A 26 -0.45 -3.48 15.64
C GLU A 26 -1.76 -4.26 15.46
N ASP A 27 -2.57 -3.90 14.47
CA ASP A 27 -3.86 -4.55 14.20
C ASP A 27 -3.70 -5.88 13.49
N PHE A 28 -2.56 -6.14 12.84
CA PHE A 28 -2.33 -7.35 12.03
C PHE A 28 -2.55 -8.65 12.80
N MET A 29 -2.24 -8.69 14.10
CA MET A 29 -2.41 -9.88 14.92
C MET A 29 -3.88 -10.24 15.18
N ASN A 30 -4.77 -9.25 15.14
CA ASN A 30 -6.19 -9.40 15.42
C ASN A 30 -7.05 -9.32 14.15
N ALA A 31 -6.45 -8.96 13.00
CA ALA A 31 -7.17 -8.79 11.75
C ALA A 31 -7.64 -10.14 11.19
N GLU A 32 -8.93 -10.24 10.88
CA GLU A 32 -9.50 -11.39 10.18
C GLU A 32 -9.02 -11.46 8.71
N TRP A 33 -8.84 -10.28 8.08
CA TRP A 33 -8.32 -10.15 6.73
C TRP A 33 -7.32 -9.00 6.62
N ILE A 34 -6.26 -9.23 5.84
CA ILE A 34 -5.28 -8.21 5.45
C ILE A 34 -5.15 -8.22 3.93
N TYR A 35 -5.54 -7.11 3.30
CA TYR A 35 -5.42 -6.89 1.86
C TYR A 35 -4.33 -5.86 1.57
N ILE A 36 -3.30 -6.26 0.83
CA ILE A 36 -2.18 -5.38 0.47
C ILE A 36 -2.18 -5.16 -1.03
N LEU A 37 -2.43 -3.91 -1.44
CA LEU A 37 -2.41 -3.46 -2.82
C LEU A 37 -1.16 -2.61 -3.05
N THR A 38 -0.29 -3.01 -3.98
CA THR A 38 0.97 -2.30 -4.23
C THR A 38 1.38 -2.32 -5.70
N TYR A 39 2.14 -1.31 -6.13
CA TYR A 39 2.81 -1.31 -7.43
C TYR A 39 3.87 -2.42 -7.50
N SER A 40 4.73 -2.49 -6.49
CA SER A 40 5.85 -3.43 -6.41
C SER A 40 6.05 -3.90 -4.99
N LEU A 41 6.37 -5.19 -4.83
CA LEU A 41 6.86 -5.69 -3.56
C LEU A 41 8.36 -5.39 -3.42
N PRO A 42 8.85 -5.11 -2.19
CA PRO A 42 10.28 -5.02 -1.94
C PRO A 42 10.97 -6.31 -2.38
N LYS A 43 12.10 -6.20 -3.10
CA LYS A 43 12.87 -7.38 -3.54
C LYS A 43 13.54 -8.13 -2.38
N ASN A 44 13.68 -7.48 -1.22
CA ASN A 44 14.20 -8.09 0.00
C ASN A 44 13.04 -8.33 0.97
N ASN A 45 12.77 -9.61 1.26
CA ASN A 45 11.73 -10.08 2.20
C ASN A 45 12.01 -9.71 3.68
N GLN A 46 13.01 -8.88 3.96
CA GLN A 46 13.41 -8.46 5.31
C GLN A 46 12.90 -7.06 5.69
N ASN A 47 11.81 -6.59 5.07
CA ASN A 47 11.19 -5.35 5.53
C ASN A 47 10.20 -5.64 6.68
N GLU A 48 9.97 -4.62 7.50
CA GLU A 48 9.11 -4.71 8.68
C GLU A 48 7.69 -5.22 8.37
N LEU A 49 7.15 -4.90 7.19
CA LEU A 49 5.84 -5.38 6.75
C LEU A 49 5.81 -6.92 6.69
N PHE A 50 6.79 -7.54 6.04
CA PHE A 50 6.82 -9.00 5.93
C PHE A 50 7.03 -9.70 7.27
N GLU A 51 7.86 -9.13 8.15
CA GLU A 51 8.04 -9.67 9.50
C GLU A 51 6.74 -9.59 10.32
N ARG A 52 6.02 -8.48 10.24
CA ARG A 52 4.73 -8.30 10.92
C ARG A 52 3.62 -9.18 10.35
N LEU A 53 3.65 -9.46 9.05
CA LEU A 53 2.67 -10.37 8.44
C LEU A 53 2.87 -11.83 8.84
N LYS A 54 4.06 -12.23 9.32
CA LYS A 54 4.25 -13.58 9.89
C LYS A 54 3.44 -13.81 11.16
N SER A 55 3.08 -12.74 11.88
CA SER A 55 2.21 -12.82 13.06
C SER A 55 0.72 -12.68 12.75
N ALA A 56 0.35 -12.48 11.48
CA ALA A 56 -1.05 -12.43 11.10
C ALA A 56 -1.68 -13.82 11.21
N ILE A 57 -2.80 -13.91 11.92
CA ILE A 57 -3.59 -15.15 12.07
C ILE A 57 -4.64 -15.24 10.96
N GLY A 58 -5.15 -14.10 10.53
CA GLY A 58 -6.16 -13.99 9.48
C GLY A 58 -5.62 -14.23 8.07
N GLU A 59 -6.50 -14.08 7.09
CA GLU A 59 -6.17 -14.25 5.69
C GLU A 59 -5.37 -13.06 5.16
N VAL A 60 -4.21 -13.33 4.55
CA VAL A 60 -3.38 -12.29 3.91
C VAL A 60 -3.41 -12.47 2.40
N ARG A 61 -3.80 -11.42 1.66
CA ARG A 61 -3.73 -11.39 0.19
C ARG A 61 -2.91 -10.22 -0.32
N PHE A 62 -2.03 -10.51 -1.27
CA PHE A 62 -1.22 -9.52 -1.98
C PHE A 62 -1.70 -9.34 -3.41
N TYR A 63 -1.96 -8.10 -3.79
CA TYR A 63 -2.21 -7.68 -5.16
C TYR A 63 -1.07 -6.75 -5.57
N SER A 64 -0.18 -7.23 -6.43
CA SER A 64 0.99 -6.50 -6.91
C SER A 64 0.96 -6.32 -8.43
N GLY A 65 1.81 -5.43 -8.97
CA GLY A 65 1.79 -5.13 -10.40
C GLY A 65 0.61 -4.25 -10.81
N ILE A 66 -0.01 -3.56 -9.85
CA ILE A 66 -1.03 -2.55 -10.13
C ILE A 66 -0.37 -1.46 -10.98
N PRO A 67 -0.90 -1.11 -12.17
CA PRO A 67 -0.29 -0.10 -13.02
C PRO A 67 -0.15 1.22 -12.26
N SER A 68 1.08 1.72 -12.10
CA SER A 68 1.24 3.14 -11.79
C SER A 68 0.92 3.89 -13.07
N TYR A 69 -0.22 4.57 -13.11
CA TYR A 69 -0.45 5.58 -14.15
C TYR A 69 0.57 6.69 -13.91
N ASN A 70 1.73 6.56 -14.55
CA ASN A 70 2.74 7.60 -14.61
C ASN A 70 2.14 8.75 -15.42
N TYR A 71 1.52 9.73 -14.75
CA TYR A 71 0.98 10.94 -15.37
C TYR A 71 2.07 11.76 -16.14
N ASN A 72 3.34 11.37 -16.02
CA ASN A 72 4.49 12.03 -16.63
C ASN A 72 5.00 11.40 -17.94
N SER A 73 4.43 10.28 -18.44
CA SER A 73 4.93 9.66 -19.69
C SER A 73 4.53 10.39 -20.97
N ASP A 74 3.63 11.38 -20.89
CA ASP A 74 3.07 12.07 -22.07
C ASP A 74 3.77 13.40 -22.43
N LYS A 75 4.93 13.70 -21.82
CA LYS A 75 5.77 14.86 -22.18
C LYS A 75 6.97 14.47 -23.04
N SER A 76 6.81 13.50 -23.93
CA SER A 76 7.76 13.35 -25.05
C SER A 76 7.70 14.64 -25.87
N PRO A 77 8.79 15.39 -26.08
CA PRO A 77 8.73 16.58 -26.91
C PRO A 77 8.32 16.16 -28.31
N VAL A 78 7.18 16.68 -28.78
CA VAL A 78 6.79 16.58 -30.18
C VAL A 78 7.95 17.18 -30.98
N LYS A 79 8.74 16.33 -31.65
CA LYS A 79 9.69 16.79 -32.65
C LYS A 79 8.88 17.53 -33.71
N LYS A 80 8.95 18.86 -33.69
CA LYS A 80 8.50 19.66 -34.83
C LYS A 80 9.41 19.30 -36.00
N SER A 81 8.75 18.95 -37.09
CA SER A 81 9.26 18.64 -38.43
C SER A 81 10.40 19.54 -38.88
#